data_AF-A0A0A2E3B6-F1
#
_entry.id   AF-A0A0A2E3B6-F1
#
_cell.length_a   1.000
_cell.length_b   1.000
_cell.length_c   1.000
_cell.angle_alpha   90.00
_cell.angle_beta   90.00
_cell.angle_gamma   90.00
#
_symmetry.space_group_name_H-M   'P 1'
#
loop_
_entity.id
_entity.type
_entity.pdbx_description
1 polymer ?
#
loop_
_entity_poly.entity_id
_entity_poly.type
_entity_poly.pdbx_seq_one_letter_code
_entity_poly.pdbx_strand_id
1 'polypeptide(L)'
;MKQDKPFDYEAQLPKAEQSQAHYSVPEDYFEDLERNIMARIDAVQGDAEAAPPTPLVGLWTKVKPSLYLAATFVSIYLGFKLIAPETSSPEQPRPVASAYDVSDEEYIQYYESYALEVETIAQEQALAQLQDL
;
A
#
# COMPACT_ATOMS: atom_id res chain seq x y z
N MET A 1 23.75 14.34 36.67
CA MET A 1 23.95 13.06 35.96
C MET A 1 23.37 11.97 36.83
N LYS A 2 22.24 11.37 36.45
CA LYS A 2 21.65 10.23 37.17
C LYS A 2 22.36 8.98 36.66
N GLN A 3 22.84 8.17 37.59
CA GLN A 3 23.67 7.01 37.32
C GLN A 3 22.73 5.83 37.07
N ASP A 4 22.61 5.42 35.80
CA ASP A 4 21.76 4.30 35.42
C ASP A 4 22.44 3.01 35.88
N LYS A 5 22.04 2.51 37.06
CA LYS A 5 22.52 1.23 37.58
C LYS A 5 22.11 0.14 36.57
N PRO A 6 23.05 -0.70 36.07
CA PRO A 6 22.70 -1.75 35.14
C PRO A 6 21.68 -2.69 35.78
N PHE A 7 20.67 -3.07 35.00
CA PHE A 7 19.61 -3.96 35.44
C PHE A 7 20.21 -5.33 35.74
N ASP A 8 20.19 -5.73 37.02
CA ASP A 8 20.68 -7.02 37.47
C ASP A 8 19.56 -8.06 37.28
N TYR A 9 19.72 -8.87 36.24
CA TYR A 9 18.77 -9.92 35.88
C TYR A 9 18.80 -11.08 36.87
N GLU A 10 19.95 -11.38 37.49
CA GLU A 10 20.09 -12.53 38.39
C GLU A 10 19.39 -12.30 39.73
N ALA A 11 19.37 -11.05 40.21
CA ALA A 11 18.68 -10.69 41.45
C ALA A 11 17.15 -10.78 41.37
N GLN A 12 16.58 -10.82 40.16
CA GLN A 12 15.13 -10.76 39.92
C GLN A 12 14.52 -12.07 39.43
N LEU A 13 15.34 -13.07 39.10
CA LEU A 13 14.85 -14.38 38.67
C LEU A 13 14.44 -15.23 39.89
N PRO A 14 13.22 -15.78 39.92
CA PRO A 14 12.85 -16.77 40.92
C PRO A 14 13.84 -17.94 40.88
N LYS A 15 14.20 -18.47 42.05
CA LYS A 15 15.06 -19.65 42.12
C LYS A 15 14.43 -20.82 41.35
N ALA A 16 15.25 -21.73 40.83
CA ALA A 16 14.77 -22.87 40.04
C ALA A 16 13.66 -23.67 40.75
N GLU A 17 13.78 -23.86 42.06
CA GLU A 17 12.76 -24.55 42.88
C GLU A 17 11.40 -23.82 42.90
N GLN A 18 11.40 -22.48 42.91
CA GLN A 18 10.16 -21.69 42.85
C GLN A 18 9.57 -21.68 41.44
N SER A 19 10.41 -21.80 40.41
CA SER A 19 9.98 -21.86 39.03
C SER A 19 9.29 -23.19 38.70
N GLN A 20 9.75 -24.31 39.28
CA GLN A 20 9.13 -25.62 39.06
C GLN A 20 7.68 -25.71 39.55
N ALA A 21 7.31 -24.94 40.60
CA ALA A 21 5.94 -24.89 41.10
C ALA A 21 4.94 -24.24 40.11
N HIS A 22 5.42 -23.38 39.21
CA HIS A 22 4.57 -22.60 38.29
C HIS A 22 4.77 -22.96 36.81
N TYR A 23 5.95 -23.48 36.45
CA TYR A 23 6.36 -23.78 35.08
C TYR A 23 6.70 -25.26 34.92
N SER A 24 5.91 -26.14 35.50
CA SER A 24 5.96 -27.58 35.24
C SER A 24 4.76 -28.00 34.38
N VAL A 25 5.00 -28.99 33.52
CA VAL A 25 3.92 -29.70 32.85
C VAL A 25 3.47 -30.85 33.76
N PRO A 26 2.18 -31.26 33.69
CA PRO A 26 1.73 -32.48 34.32
C PRO A 26 2.52 -33.70 33.83
N GLU A 27 2.60 -34.74 34.67
CA GLU A 27 3.12 -36.05 34.25
C GLU A 27 2.34 -36.56 33.03
N ASP A 28 3.04 -37.22 32.11
CA ASP A 28 2.51 -37.80 30.88
C ASP A 28 1.85 -36.82 29.87
N TYR A 29 2.03 -35.50 30.03
CA TYR A 29 1.44 -34.49 29.11
C TYR A 29 1.84 -34.69 27.64
N PHE A 30 3.11 -35.00 27.38
CA PHE A 30 3.62 -35.11 26.02
C PHE A 30 3.16 -36.41 25.34
N GLU A 31 3.06 -37.49 26.10
CA GLU A 31 2.58 -38.80 25.68
C GLU A 31 1.09 -38.73 25.32
N ASP A 32 0.30 -38.01 26.13
CA ASP A 32 -1.11 -37.73 25.87
C ASP A 32 -1.30 -36.81 24.67
N LEU A 33 -0.46 -35.78 24.53
CA LEU A 33 -0.46 -34.87 23.39
C LEU A 33 -0.14 -35.63 22.10
N GLU A 34 0.91 -36.45 22.08
CA GLU A 34 1.31 -37.25 20.92
C GLU A 34 0.16 -38.17 20.47
N ARG A 35 -0.41 -38.92 21.42
CA ARG A 35 -1.53 -39.82 21.15
C ARG A 35 -2.74 -39.07 20.56
N ASN A 36 -3.04 -37.87 21.09
CA ASN A 36 -4.12 -37.03 20.57
C ASN A 36 -3.83 -36.47 19.17
N ILE A 37 -2.58 -36.12 18.87
CA ILE A 37 -2.17 -35.63 17.54
C ILE A 37 -2.32 -36.75 16.52
N MET A 38 -1.79 -37.96 16.80
CA MET A 38 -1.88 -39.10 15.89
C MET A 38 -3.34 -39.49 15.62
N ALA A 39 -4.17 -39.56 16.67
CA ALA A 39 -5.59 -39.87 16.53
C ALA A 39 -6.33 -38.86 15.63
N ARG A 40 -5.97 -37.57 15.69
CA ARG A 40 -6.56 -36.54 14.82
C ARG A 40 -6.08 -36.63 13.39
N ILE A 41 -4.82 -37.00 13.15
CA ILE A 41 -4.29 -37.20 11.80
C ILE A 41 -5.03 -38.38 11.14
N ASP A 42 -5.18 -39.50 11.85
CA ASP A 42 -5.89 -40.68 11.35
C ASP A 42 -7.37 -40.40 11.08
N ALA A 43 -8.03 -39.60 11.93
CA ALA A 43 -9.41 -39.16 11.70
C ALA A 43 -9.54 -38.29 10.43
N VAL A 44 -8.62 -37.33 10.23
CA VAL A 44 -8.62 -36.47 9.03
C VAL A 44 -8.35 -37.28 7.76
N GLN A 45 -7.52 -38.33 7.83
CA GLN A 45 -7.25 -39.22 6.70
C GLN A 45 -8.39 -40.22 6.45
N GLY A 46 -9.01 -40.75 7.50
CA GLY A 46 -10.14 -41.68 7.41
C GLY A 46 -11.42 -41.03 6.88
N ASP A 47 -11.67 -39.76 7.23
CA ASP A 47 -12.82 -38.99 6.74
C ASP A 47 -12.64 -38.49 5.30
N ALA A 48 -11.41 -38.48 4.77
CA ALA A 48 -11.13 -38.15 3.37
C ALA A 48 -11.57 -39.27 2.40
N GLU A 49 -11.67 -40.51 2.87
CA GLU A 49 -12.06 -41.68 2.07
C GLU A 49 -13.58 -41.91 2.05
N ALA A 50 -14.34 -41.28 2.96
CA ALA A 50 -15.79 -41.41 3.07
C ALA A 50 -16.58 -40.18 2.56
N ALA A 51 -15.92 -39.21 1.94
CA ALA A 51 -16.61 -38.09 1.30
C ALA A 51 -17.16 -38.50 -0.08
N PRO A 52 -18.44 -38.22 -0.41
CA PRO A 52 -18.94 -38.45 -1.76
C PRO A 52 -18.06 -37.70 -2.77
N PRO A 53 -17.78 -38.26 -3.96
CA PRO A 53 -16.89 -37.65 -4.93
C PRO A 53 -17.40 -36.25 -5.24
N THR A 54 -16.65 -35.23 -4.80
CA THR A 54 -16.99 -33.85 -5.12
C THR A 54 -16.99 -33.74 -6.65
N PRO A 55 -18.10 -33.33 -7.28
CA PRO A 55 -18.13 -33.21 -8.73
C PRO A 55 -17.05 -32.20 -9.10
N LEU A 56 -16.07 -32.61 -9.89
CA LEU A 56 -15.04 -31.75 -10.43
C LEU A 56 -15.76 -30.67 -11.26
N VAL A 57 -16.09 -29.56 -10.62
CA VAL A 57 -16.70 -28.42 -11.30
C VAL A 57 -15.68 -27.92 -12.30
N GLY A 58 -15.90 -28.28 -13.56
CA GLY A 58 -15.01 -27.93 -14.66
C GLY A 58 -14.76 -26.43 -14.66
N LEU A 59 -13.53 -26.04 -14.97
CA LEU A 59 -13.04 -24.66 -15.03
C LEU A 59 -14.00 -23.72 -15.82
N TRP A 60 -14.79 -24.28 -16.74
CA TRP A 60 -15.91 -23.62 -17.44
C TRP A 60 -16.90 -22.88 -16.53
N THR A 61 -17.09 -23.35 -15.30
CA THR A 61 -17.97 -22.71 -14.30
C THR A 61 -17.38 -21.39 -13.82
N LYS A 62 -16.04 -21.29 -13.75
CA LYS A 62 -15.31 -20.07 -13.37
C LYS A 62 -15.08 -19.13 -14.55
N VAL A 63 -15.07 -19.64 -15.78
CA VAL A 63 -14.87 -18.83 -17.00
C VAL A 63 -16.10 -17.96 -17.31
N LYS A 64 -17.32 -18.48 -17.11
CA LYS A 64 -18.58 -17.75 -17.36
C LYS A 64 -18.63 -16.36 -16.69
N PRO A 65 -18.40 -16.21 -15.37
CA PRO A 65 -18.43 -14.90 -14.72
C PRO A 65 -17.27 -13.98 -15.14
N SER A 66 -16.06 -14.52 -15.32
CA SER A 66 -14.90 -13.72 -15.76
C SER A 66 -15.06 -13.13 -17.16
N LEU A 67 -15.81 -13.79 -18.05
CA LEU A 67 -16.09 -13.30 -19.40
C LEU A 67 -16.93 -12.00 -19.37
N TYR A 68 -17.93 -11.93 -18.48
CA TYR A 68 -18.69 -10.69 -18.28
C TYR A 68 -17.82 -9.57 -17.73
N LEU A 69 -16.93 -9.88 -16.77
CA LEU A 69 -16.01 -8.91 -16.19
C LEU A 69 -15.00 -8.39 -17.22
N ALA A 70 -14.54 -9.25 -18.13
CA ALA A 70 -13.67 -8.85 -19.22
C ALA A 70 -14.39 -7.94 -20.23
N ALA A 71 -15.64 -8.26 -20.58
CA ALA A 71 -16.43 -7.45 -21.52
C ALA A 71 -16.68 -6.03 -20.99
N THR A 72 -16.98 -5.88 -19.69
CA THR A 72 -17.14 -4.55 -19.07
C THR A 72 -15.83 -3.78 -19.06
N PHE A 73 -14.73 -4.43 -18.67
CA PHE A 73 -13.40 -3.82 -18.65
C PHE A 73 -12.93 -3.37 -20.03
N VAL A 74 -13.15 -4.20 -21.05
CA VAL A 74 -12.82 -3.87 -22.45
C VAL A 74 -13.69 -2.72 -22.95
N SER A 75 -14.98 -2.67 -22.62
CA SER A 75 -15.87 -1.57 -23.02
C SER A 75 -15.43 -0.23 -22.43
N ILE A 76 -15.05 -0.22 -21.15
CA ILE A 76 -14.57 0.97 -20.45
C ILE A 76 -13.22 1.40 -21.03
N TYR A 77 -12.31 0.45 -21.26
CA TYR A 77 -11.01 0.70 -21.88
C TYR A 77 -11.14 1.32 -23.28
N LEU A 78 -12.05 0.81 -24.12
CA LEU A 78 -12.32 1.38 -25.45
C LEU A 78 -13.00 2.75 -25.37
N GLY A 79 -13.89 2.97 -24.40
CA GLY A 79 -14.51 4.27 -24.16
C GLY A 79 -13.48 5.36 -23.86
N PHE A 80 -12.49 5.06 -23.01
CA PHE A 80 -11.37 5.96 -22.77
C PHE A 80 -10.50 6.15 -24.02
N LYS A 81 -10.23 5.08 -24.78
CA LYS A 81 -9.36 5.18 -25.97
C LYS A 81 -9.95 5.98 -27.13
N LEU A 82 -11.28 6.04 -27.25
CA LEU A 82 -11.97 6.80 -28.31
C LEU A 82 -12.16 8.28 -27.97
N ILE A 83 -12.16 8.63 -26.67
CA ILE A 83 -12.41 9.99 -26.18
C ILE A 83 -11.12 10.68 -25.74
N ALA A 84 -10.07 9.92 -25.39
CA ALA A 84 -8.76 10.49 -25.10
C ALA A 84 -8.19 11.13 -26.37
N PRO A 85 -8.04 12.46 -26.44
CA PRO A 85 -7.20 13.06 -27.47
C PRO A 85 -5.79 12.50 -27.28
N GLU A 86 -5.09 12.21 -28.38
CA GLU A 86 -3.68 11.80 -28.37
C GLU A 86 -2.89 12.78 -27.49
N THR A 87 -2.63 12.40 -26.24
CA THR A 87 -1.67 13.08 -25.39
C THR A 87 -0.31 12.73 -25.98
N SER A 88 0.09 13.52 -26.97
CA SER A 88 1.44 13.58 -27.47
C SER A 88 2.36 13.91 -26.31
N SER A 89 3.09 12.93 -25.81
CA SER A 89 4.55 12.96 -25.66
C SER A 89 5.00 11.84 -24.70
N PRO A 90 5.97 10.99 -25.09
CA PRO A 90 6.59 10.05 -24.16
C PRO A 90 7.61 10.81 -23.32
N GLU A 91 7.18 11.45 -22.22
CA GLU A 91 8.15 12.06 -21.30
C GLU A 91 8.64 11.05 -20.26
N GLN A 92 9.91 10.69 -20.47
CA GLN A 92 10.85 9.92 -19.68
C GLN A 92 10.69 10.00 -18.14
N PRO A 93 11.10 8.95 -17.40
CA PRO A 93 11.11 8.98 -15.94
C PRO A 93 12.15 9.98 -15.42
N ARG A 94 11.70 11.05 -14.76
CA ARG A 94 12.58 11.89 -13.92
C ARG A 94 12.33 11.63 -12.43
N PRO A 95 13.39 11.32 -11.66
CA PRO A 95 13.27 11.07 -10.24
C PRO A 95 13.16 12.37 -9.42
N VAL A 96 12.23 12.33 -8.45
CA VAL A 96 12.10 13.04 -7.17
C VAL A 96 12.40 14.55 -7.04
N ALA A 97 11.44 15.20 -6.36
CA ALA A 97 11.53 16.46 -5.62
C ALA A 97 11.21 17.77 -6.37
N SER A 98 9.91 17.99 -6.61
CA SER A 98 9.24 19.23 -6.21
C SER A 98 7.74 18.98 -6.32
N ALA A 99 7.09 18.76 -5.18
CA ALA A 99 5.63 18.71 -5.11
C ALA A 99 5.10 20.15 -5.19
N TYR A 100 5.03 20.68 -6.40
CA TYR A 100 4.10 21.75 -6.77
C TYR A 100 3.64 21.42 -8.19
N ASP A 101 2.44 20.85 -8.29
CA ASP A 101 1.71 20.65 -9.54
C ASP A 101 1.18 22.03 -9.99
N VAL A 102 2.09 22.93 -10.36
CA VAL A 102 1.75 24.21 -11.01
C VAL A 102 1.64 23.88 -12.48
N SER A 103 0.45 24.05 -13.06
CA SER A 103 0.28 23.80 -14.49
C SER A 103 1.11 24.81 -15.29
N ASP A 104 1.55 24.43 -16.48
CA ASP A 104 2.31 25.32 -17.36
C ASP A 104 1.55 26.64 -17.62
N GLU A 105 0.20 26.61 -17.63
CA GLU A 105 -0.61 27.82 -17.78
C GLU A 105 -0.51 28.78 -16.57
N GLU A 106 -0.47 28.27 -15.35
CA GLU A 106 -0.33 29.09 -14.14
C GLU A 106 1.08 29.72 -14.07
N TYR A 107 2.10 28.99 -14.50
CA TYR A 107 3.47 29.49 -14.61
C TYR A 107 3.59 30.60 -15.68
N ILE A 108 2.95 30.42 -16.84
CA ILE A 108 2.91 31.44 -17.90
C ILE A 108 2.19 32.69 -17.39
N GLN A 109 1.04 32.54 -16.73
CA GLN A 109 0.27 33.67 -16.21
C GLN A 109 1.07 34.48 -15.17
N TYR A 110 1.88 33.83 -14.33
CA TYR A 110 2.75 34.51 -13.39
C TYR A 110 3.73 35.47 -14.09
N TYR A 111 4.42 35.01 -15.14
CA TYR A 111 5.35 35.87 -15.88
C TYR A 111 4.65 36.95 -16.71
N GLU A 112 3.49 36.65 -17.29
CA GLU A 112 2.69 37.65 -18.00
C GLU A 112 2.25 38.78 -17.07
N SER A 113 1.80 38.45 -15.86
CA SER A 113 1.41 39.44 -14.86
C SER A 113 2.58 40.32 -14.40
N TYR A 114 3.76 39.71 -14.21
CA TYR A 114 4.97 40.44 -13.83
C TYR A 114 5.47 41.35 -14.96
N ALA A 115 5.43 40.87 -16.21
CA ALA A 115 5.80 41.67 -17.38
C ALA A 115 4.89 42.89 -17.56
N LEU A 116 3.57 42.70 -17.37
CA LEU A 116 2.60 43.80 -17.38
C LEU A 116 2.89 44.83 -16.29
N GLU A 117 3.20 44.39 -15.07
CA GLU A 117 3.51 45.31 -13.97
C GLU A 117 4.76 46.16 -14.29
N VAL A 118 5.82 45.55 -14.83
CA VAL A 118 7.03 46.27 -15.25
C VAL A 118 6.74 47.26 -16.39
N GLU A 119 5.94 46.86 -17.37
CA GLU A 119 5.57 47.71 -18.50
C GLU A 119 4.72 48.92 -18.05
N THR A 120 3.78 48.72 -17.12
CA THR A 120 2.96 49.82 -16.57
C THR A 120 3.80 50.84 -15.81
N ILE A 121 4.76 50.38 -14.99
CA ILE A 121 5.68 51.27 -14.26
C ILE A 121 6.55 52.06 -15.24
N ALA A 122 7.07 51.42 -16.29
CA ALA A 122 7.86 52.10 -17.32
C ALA A 122 7.04 53.15 -18.08
N GLN A 123 5.77 52.85 -18.40
CA GLN A 123 4.87 53.77 -19.07
C GLN A 123 4.49 54.96 -18.17
N GLU A 124 4.24 54.73 -16.87
CA GLU A 124 3.93 55.78 -15.91
C GLU A 124 5.11 56.76 -15.73
N GLN A 125 6.34 56.22 -15.69
CA GLN A 125 7.55 57.04 -15.65
C GLN A 125 7.76 57.86 -16.92
N ALA A 126 7.49 57.28 -18.10
CA ALA A 126 7.59 58.01 -19.37
C ALA A 126 6.55 59.14 -19.49
N LEU A 127 5.34 58.94 -18.95
CA LEU A 127 4.31 59.98 -18.89
C LEU A 127 4.67 61.08 -17.89
N ALA A 128 5.23 60.73 -16.73
CA ALA A 128 5.72 61.71 -15.76
C ALA A 128 6.84 62.60 -16.32
N GLN A 129 7.73 62.04 -17.16
CA GLN A 129 8.79 62.83 -17.82
C GLN A 129 8.27 63.79 -18.90
N LEU A 130 7.10 63.54 -19.49
CA LEU A 130 6.47 64.45 -20.45
C LEU A 130 5.68 65.58 -19.77
N GLN A 131 5.36 65.45 -18.49
CA GLN A 131 4.59 66.44 -17.74
C GLN A 131 5.49 67.46 -17.00
N ASP A 132 6.80 67.19 -16.93
CA ASP A 132 7.83 68.03 -16.31
C ASP A 132 8.64 68.85 -17.36
N LEU A 133 8.06 69.03 -18.56
CA LEU A 133 8.55 69.82 -19.71
C LEU A 133 7.53 70.89 -20.07
#